data_AF-A0A0S3F2I8-F1
#
_entry.id   AF-A0A0S3F2I8-F1
#
_cell.length_a   1.000
_cell.length_b   1.000
_cell.length_c   1.000
_cell.angle_alpha   90.00
_cell.angle_beta   90.00
_cell.angle_gamma   90.00
#
_symmetry.space_group_name_H-M   'P 1'
#
loop_
_entity.id
_entity.type
_entity.pdbx_description
1 polymer ?
#
loop_
_entity_poly.entity_id
_entity_poly.type
_entity_poly.pdbx_seq_one_letter_code
_entity_poly.pdbx_strand_id
1 'polypeptide(L)'
;MTYWDCFVHWLDKWQTLITGALALGAAFYAGRPVYRQLALMRAQNNVMVRETIGDMILQLDTHRNRVGEITAKRLTDVHSAIYRFDNYGETKGIDEWASQQHSEFIGADSELKALFIQSHDVEAIEVQKAALLAAVDAFSGVLWDIYAPHYAFMFPEDCNWSDAEHASAVARSSEAEKELDSNASAVSAAVRQLYEAYAEQRAGLVRRLRVIDDGLLA
;
A
#
# COMPACT_ATOMS: atom_id res chain seq x y z
N MET A 1 2.14 -89.79 -1.20
CA MET A 1 2.03 -88.33 -1.12
C MET A 1 0.60 -87.97 -1.47
N THR A 2 -0.18 -87.54 -0.49
CA THR A 2 -1.62 -87.31 -0.62
C THR A 2 -1.87 -85.98 -1.33
N TYR A 3 -2.91 -85.90 -2.18
CA TYR A 3 -3.30 -84.67 -2.90
C TYR A 3 -3.47 -83.45 -1.97
N TRP A 4 -3.76 -83.72 -0.69
CA TRP A 4 -3.89 -82.72 0.35
C TRP A 4 -2.59 -82.04 0.75
N ASP A 5 -1.47 -82.77 0.76
CA ASP A 5 -0.15 -82.21 1.09
C ASP A 5 0.37 -81.30 -0.02
N CYS A 6 0.08 -81.60 -1.29
CA CYS A 6 0.41 -80.72 -2.42
C CYS A 6 -0.38 -79.41 -2.40
N PHE A 7 -1.66 -79.47 -2.02
CA PHE A 7 -2.50 -78.27 -1.92
C PHE A 7 -2.05 -77.36 -0.77
N VAL A 8 -1.71 -77.92 0.38
CA VAL A 8 -1.17 -77.17 1.53
C VAL A 8 0.19 -76.55 1.18
N HIS A 9 1.08 -77.28 0.52
CA HIS A 9 2.38 -76.73 0.10
C HIS A 9 2.27 -75.67 -0.99
N TRP A 10 1.25 -75.76 -1.85
CA TRP A 10 0.93 -74.74 -2.84
C TRP A 10 0.38 -73.47 -2.14
N LEU A 11 -0.54 -73.60 -1.19
CA LEU A 11 -1.06 -72.49 -0.39
C LEU A 11 0.04 -71.77 0.40
N ASP A 12 0.93 -72.51 1.08
CA ASP A 12 2.05 -71.91 1.84
C ASP A 12 2.99 -71.08 0.96
N LYS A 13 3.26 -71.53 -0.27
CA LYS A 13 4.12 -70.79 -1.21
C LYS A 13 3.46 -69.53 -1.77
N TRP A 14 2.13 -69.53 -1.92
CA TRP A 14 1.38 -68.37 -2.40
C TRP A 14 0.88 -67.47 -1.27
N GLN A 15 0.90 -67.93 -0.01
CA GLN A 15 0.41 -67.19 1.15
C GLN A 15 1.10 -65.84 1.28
N THR A 16 2.41 -65.74 1.09
CA THR A 16 3.14 -64.47 1.18
C THR A 16 2.76 -63.49 0.07
N LEU A 17 2.48 -63.99 -1.14
CA LEU A 17 2.02 -63.18 -2.28
C LEU A 17 0.57 -62.72 -2.12
N ILE A 18 -0.32 -63.61 -1.64
CA ILE A 18 -1.73 -63.29 -1.38
C ILE A 18 -1.84 -62.29 -0.22
N THR A 19 -1.05 -62.48 0.85
CA THR A 19 -1.03 -61.55 2.00
C THR A 19 -0.46 -60.19 1.58
N GLY A 20 0.58 -60.16 0.73
CA GLY A 20 1.11 -58.92 0.16
C GLY A 20 0.13 -58.19 -0.76
N ALA A 21 -0.61 -58.91 -1.59
CA ALA A 21 -1.65 -58.34 -2.46
C ALA A 21 -2.84 -57.78 -1.68
N LEU A 22 -3.28 -58.48 -0.62
CA LEU A 22 -4.33 -57.99 0.29
C LEU A 22 -3.86 -56.77 1.08
N ALA A 23 -2.60 -56.71 1.51
CA ALA A 23 -2.03 -55.56 2.20
C ALA A 23 -1.96 -54.32 1.28
N LEU A 24 -1.57 -54.49 0.01
CA LEU A 24 -1.58 -53.41 -0.99
C LEU A 24 -3.01 -52.94 -1.32
N GLY A 25 -3.96 -53.87 -1.43
CA GLY A 25 -5.38 -53.54 -1.63
C GLY A 25 -5.97 -52.77 -0.44
N ALA A 26 -5.66 -53.19 0.79
CA ALA A 26 -6.07 -52.51 2.02
C ALA A 26 -5.43 -51.11 2.14
N ALA A 27 -4.15 -50.96 1.79
CA ALA A 27 -3.46 -49.67 1.77
C ALA A 27 -4.06 -48.70 0.73
N PHE A 28 -4.42 -49.20 -0.46
CA PHE A 28 -5.10 -48.40 -1.48
C PHE A 28 -6.50 -47.95 -1.03
N TYR A 29 -7.26 -48.84 -0.39
CA TYR A 29 -8.60 -48.53 0.11
C TYR A 29 -8.57 -47.57 1.32
N ALA A 30 -7.56 -47.70 2.18
CA ALA A 30 -7.31 -46.82 3.33
C ALA A 30 -6.78 -45.43 2.93
N GLY A 31 -6.04 -45.32 1.82
CA GLY A 31 -5.58 -44.02 1.29
C GLY A 31 -6.70 -43.19 0.65
N ARG A 32 -7.71 -43.83 0.06
CA ARG A 32 -8.84 -43.18 -0.62
C ARG A 32 -9.63 -42.16 0.23
N PRO A 33 -9.97 -42.41 1.51
CA PRO A 33 -10.60 -41.39 2.36
C PRO A 33 -9.69 -40.20 2.66
N VAL A 34 -8.37 -40.41 2.79
CA VAL A 34 -7.40 -39.33 3.02
C VAL A 34 -7.30 -38.41 1.81
N TYR A 35 -7.26 -38.96 0.59
CA TYR A 35 -7.29 -38.15 -0.64
C TYR A 35 -8.59 -37.35 -0.79
N ARG A 36 -9.74 -37.94 -0.43
CA ARG A 36 -11.03 -37.22 -0.41
C ARG A 36 -11.05 -36.09 0.61
N GLN A 37 -10.51 -36.32 1.81
CA GLN A 37 -10.40 -35.28 2.83
C GLN A 37 -9.44 -34.16 2.41
N LEU A 38 -8.29 -34.49 1.82
CA LEU A 38 -7.36 -33.49 1.28
C LEU A 38 -7.99 -32.68 0.14
N ALA A 39 -8.78 -33.31 -0.73
CA ALA A 39 -9.51 -32.61 -1.78
C ALA A 39 -10.56 -31.64 -1.22
N LEU A 40 -11.33 -32.05 -0.20
CA LEU A 40 -12.31 -31.20 0.47
C LEU A 40 -11.65 -30.04 1.24
N MET A 41 -10.55 -30.31 1.97
CA MET A 41 -9.78 -29.27 2.65
C MET A 41 -9.15 -28.29 1.67
N ARG A 42 -8.66 -28.75 0.52
CA ARG A 42 -8.17 -27.87 -0.56
C ARG A 42 -9.27 -26.99 -1.12
N ALA A 43 -10.47 -27.53 -1.35
CA ALA A 43 -11.61 -26.75 -1.82
C ALA A 43 -12.03 -25.67 -0.79
N GLN A 44 -12.14 -26.03 0.49
CA GLN A 44 -12.45 -25.06 1.55
C GLN A 44 -11.36 -24.00 1.72
N ASN A 45 -10.09 -24.40 1.67
CA ASN A 45 -8.96 -23.47 1.79
C ASN A 45 -8.90 -22.53 0.58
N ASN A 46 -9.14 -23.02 -0.63
CA ASN A 46 -9.19 -22.20 -1.85
C ASN A 46 -10.32 -21.15 -1.79
N VAL A 47 -11.50 -21.51 -1.27
CA VAL A 47 -12.61 -20.56 -1.09
C VAL A 47 -12.26 -19.48 -0.05
N MET A 48 -11.67 -19.87 1.08
CA MET A 48 -11.24 -18.93 2.13
C MET A 48 -10.14 -17.98 1.65
N VAL A 49 -9.15 -18.50 0.92
CA VAL A 49 -8.06 -17.70 0.34
C VAL A 49 -8.60 -16.75 -0.73
N ARG A 50 -9.58 -17.18 -1.53
CA ARG A 50 -10.26 -16.35 -2.52
C ARG A 50 -10.98 -15.15 -1.87
N GLU A 51 -11.73 -15.39 -0.80
CA GLU A 51 -12.42 -14.34 -0.04
C GLU A 51 -11.41 -13.35 0.56
N THR A 52 -10.36 -13.86 1.21
CA THR A 52 -9.30 -13.03 1.79
C THR A 52 -8.60 -12.16 0.75
N ILE A 53 -8.26 -12.71 -0.42
CA ILE A 53 -7.65 -11.95 -1.52
C ILE A 53 -8.61 -10.87 -2.04
N GLY A 54 -9.91 -11.18 -2.11
CA GLY A 54 -10.95 -10.20 -2.48
C GLY A 54 -10.98 -9.01 -1.53
N ASP A 55 -10.99 -9.26 -0.22
CA ASP A 55 -10.97 -8.22 0.80
C ASP A 55 -9.70 -7.37 0.73
N MET A 56 -8.53 -8.00 0.53
CA MET A 56 -7.27 -7.26 0.36
C MET A 56 -7.30 -6.33 -0.86
N ILE A 57 -7.91 -6.75 -1.97
CA ILE A 57 -8.07 -5.89 -3.17
C ILE A 57 -8.96 -4.68 -2.85
N LEU A 58 -10.10 -4.90 -2.16
CA LEU A 58 -11.01 -3.82 -1.78
C LEU A 58 -10.35 -2.83 -0.81
N GLN A 59 -9.56 -3.32 0.15
CA GLN A 59 -8.81 -2.49 1.07
C GLN A 59 -7.77 -1.63 0.34
N LEU A 60 -7.01 -2.21 -0.59
CA LEU A 60 -6.04 -1.46 -1.40
C LEU A 60 -6.71 -0.37 -2.24
N ASP A 61 -7.83 -0.70 -2.89
CA ASP A 61 -8.59 0.26 -3.69
C ASP A 61 -9.16 1.39 -2.81
N THR A 62 -9.64 1.06 -1.59
CA THR A 62 -10.13 2.05 -0.62
C THR A 62 -9.01 2.99 -0.15
N HIS A 63 -7.86 2.45 0.24
CA HIS A 63 -6.71 3.26 0.67
C HIS A 63 -6.22 4.16 -0.45
N ARG A 64 -6.09 3.63 -1.66
CA ARG A 64 -5.69 4.41 -2.84
C ARG A 64 -6.65 5.58 -3.10
N ASN A 65 -7.97 5.33 -3.06
CA ASN A 65 -8.96 6.38 -3.26
C ASN A 65 -8.88 7.44 -2.16
N ARG A 66 -8.67 7.02 -0.90
CA ARG A 66 -8.56 7.94 0.23
C ARG A 66 -7.32 8.83 0.14
N VAL A 67 -6.17 8.29 -0.29
CA VAL A 67 -4.98 9.09 -0.60
C VAL A 67 -5.31 10.15 -1.66
N GLY A 68 -6.08 9.79 -2.68
CA GLY A 68 -6.52 10.72 -3.72
C GLY A 68 -7.43 11.82 -3.21
N GLU A 69 -8.40 11.50 -2.36
CA GLU A 69 -9.28 12.49 -1.73
C GLU A 69 -8.49 13.52 -0.89
N ILE A 70 -7.44 13.06 -0.21
CA ILE A 70 -6.57 13.92 0.60
C ILE A 70 -5.68 14.79 -0.30
N THR A 71 -5.07 14.23 -1.34
CA THR A 71 -3.99 14.90 -2.09
C THR A 71 -4.43 15.60 -3.37
N ALA A 72 -5.42 15.08 -4.11
CA ALA A 72 -5.69 15.50 -5.49
C ALA A 72 -6.18 16.94 -5.60
N LYS A 73 -7.13 17.34 -4.75
CA LYS A 73 -7.64 18.72 -4.75
C LYS A 73 -6.53 19.71 -4.39
N ARG A 74 -5.78 19.42 -3.32
CA ARG A 74 -4.70 20.28 -2.81
C ARG A 74 -3.58 20.46 -3.83
N LEU A 75 -3.12 19.38 -4.47
CA LEU A 75 -2.12 19.47 -5.52
C LEU A 75 -2.62 20.26 -6.75
N THR A 76 -3.89 20.09 -7.12
CA THR A 76 -4.50 20.86 -8.20
C THR A 76 -4.55 22.35 -7.84
N ASP A 77 -4.93 22.68 -6.62
CA ASP A 77 -5.02 24.05 -6.12
C ASP A 77 -3.61 24.69 -6.10
N VAL A 78 -2.59 24.00 -5.57
CA VAL A 78 -1.18 24.43 -5.61
C VAL A 78 -0.71 24.69 -7.04
N HIS A 79 -0.89 23.73 -7.95
CA HIS A 79 -0.42 23.88 -9.33
C HIS A 79 -1.19 24.98 -10.05
N SER A 80 -2.47 25.19 -9.74
CA SER A 80 -3.25 26.27 -10.37
C SER A 80 -2.86 27.67 -9.86
N ALA A 81 -2.38 27.76 -8.62
CA ALA A 81 -2.09 29.02 -7.94
C ALA A 81 -0.63 29.47 -8.10
N ILE A 82 0.33 28.54 -8.22
CA ILE A 82 1.72 28.86 -8.61
C ILE A 82 1.75 29.70 -9.91
N TYR A 83 0.76 29.53 -10.79
CA TYR A 83 0.66 30.25 -12.07
C TYR A 83 -0.36 31.41 -12.09
N ARG A 84 -0.95 31.82 -10.95
CA ARG A 84 -1.96 32.89 -10.90
C ARG A 84 -1.68 33.95 -9.82
N PHE A 85 -1.21 35.09 -10.32
CA PHE A 85 -1.77 36.41 -9.98
C PHE A 85 -3.31 36.31 -9.93
N ASP A 86 -3.98 36.93 -8.94
CA ASP A 86 -5.39 36.66 -8.71
C ASP A 86 -6.29 36.96 -9.94
N ASN A 87 -7.51 36.41 -9.95
CA ASN A 87 -8.50 36.67 -11.00
C ASN A 87 -9.05 38.12 -11.01
N TYR A 88 -8.51 39.02 -10.19
CA TYR A 88 -8.94 40.41 -10.01
C TYR A 88 -7.83 41.44 -10.33
N GLY A 89 -6.63 40.99 -10.73
CA GLY A 89 -5.49 41.86 -11.02
C GLY A 89 -4.72 42.35 -9.79
N GLU A 90 -5.01 41.83 -8.60
CA GLU A 90 -4.21 42.03 -7.41
C GLU A 90 -3.30 40.82 -7.16
N THR A 91 -2.01 41.07 -6.94
CA THR A 91 -1.11 40.04 -6.42
C THR A 91 -1.58 39.72 -5.00
N LYS A 92 -2.32 38.62 -4.79
CA LYS A 92 -2.29 37.97 -3.48
C LYS A 92 -0.81 37.76 -3.16
N GLY A 93 -0.37 38.31 -2.03
CA GLY A 93 1.01 38.17 -1.59
C GLY A 93 1.33 36.68 -1.50
N ILE A 94 2.50 36.30 -2.03
CA ILE A 94 2.98 34.91 -2.03
C ILE A 94 3.04 34.32 -0.61
N ASP A 95 3.22 35.20 0.38
CA ASP A 95 3.17 34.95 1.81
C ASP A 95 1.78 34.54 2.32
N GLU A 96 0.72 35.27 1.96
CA GLU A 96 -0.65 34.92 2.37
C GLU A 96 -1.06 33.58 1.74
N TRP A 97 -0.73 33.39 0.46
CA TRP A 97 -0.98 32.13 -0.23
C TRP A 97 -0.21 30.96 0.41
N ALA A 98 1.09 31.14 0.69
CA ALA A 98 1.91 30.09 1.29
C ALA A 98 1.44 29.72 2.70
N SER A 99 0.99 30.70 3.49
CA SER A 99 0.39 30.46 4.81
C SER A 99 -0.89 29.62 4.73
N GLN A 100 -1.78 29.92 3.77
CA GLN A 100 -2.98 29.13 3.55
C GLN A 100 -2.63 27.69 3.14
N GLN A 101 -1.74 27.53 2.16
CA GLN A 101 -1.33 26.21 1.68
C GLN A 101 -0.60 25.40 2.75
N HIS A 102 0.22 26.04 3.57
CA HIS A 102 0.90 25.39 4.67
C HIS A 102 -0.10 24.75 5.65
N SER A 103 -1.14 25.49 6.02
CA SER A 103 -2.21 24.98 6.88
C SER A 103 -2.95 23.79 6.25
N GLU A 104 -3.22 23.85 4.93
CA GLU A 104 -3.89 22.77 4.20
C GLU A 104 -3.02 21.50 4.12
N PHE A 105 -1.70 21.64 3.96
CA PHE A 105 -0.75 20.53 3.88
C PHE A 105 -0.39 19.94 5.24
N ILE A 106 -0.35 20.71 6.32
CA ILE A 106 -0.30 20.18 7.69
C ILE A 106 -1.52 19.28 7.95
N GLY A 107 -2.71 19.75 7.56
CA GLY A 107 -3.93 18.94 7.64
C GLY A 107 -3.79 17.64 6.85
N ALA A 108 -3.33 17.73 5.59
CA ALA A 108 -3.13 16.57 4.73
C ALA A 108 -2.12 15.56 5.31
N ASP A 109 -0.99 16.03 5.84
CA ASP A 109 0.01 15.18 6.49
C ASP A 109 -0.59 14.39 7.66
N SER A 110 -1.36 15.08 8.52
CA SER A 110 -2.03 14.43 9.65
C SER A 110 -3.05 13.37 9.22
N GLU A 111 -3.83 13.65 8.17
CA GLU A 111 -4.81 12.73 7.60
C GLU A 111 -4.12 11.51 6.95
N LEU A 112 -3.01 11.72 6.24
CA LEU A 112 -2.21 10.65 5.64
C LEU A 112 -1.57 9.77 6.70
N LYS A 113 -0.98 10.35 7.74
CA LYS A 113 -0.42 9.59 8.88
C LYS A 113 -1.49 8.74 9.55
N ALA A 114 -2.67 9.30 9.81
CA ALA A 114 -3.78 8.56 10.39
C ALA A 114 -4.26 7.40 9.50
N LEU A 115 -4.34 7.62 8.18
CA LEU A 115 -4.66 6.57 7.22
C LEU A 115 -3.60 5.45 7.21
N PHE A 116 -2.32 5.81 7.22
CA PHE A 116 -1.23 4.84 7.10
C PHE A 116 -1.04 4.00 8.37
N ILE A 117 -1.32 4.53 9.55
CA ILE A 117 -1.28 3.75 10.82
C ILE A 117 -2.30 2.59 10.80
N GLN A 118 -3.43 2.76 10.12
CA GLN A 118 -4.49 1.75 10.06
C GLN A 118 -4.16 0.62 9.07
N SER A 119 -3.17 0.83 8.21
CA SER A 119 -2.81 -0.08 7.12
C SER A 119 -1.53 -0.85 7.43
N HIS A 120 -1.52 -2.15 7.17
CA HIS A 120 -0.32 -2.97 7.19
C HIS A 120 -0.11 -3.50 5.77
N ASP A 121 0.58 -2.72 4.94
CA ASP A 121 0.81 -3.09 3.54
C ASP A 121 2.15 -3.81 3.36
N VAL A 122 2.39 -4.28 2.14
CA VAL A 122 3.70 -4.85 1.76
C VAL A 122 4.78 -3.77 1.80
N GLU A 123 6.03 -4.19 2.04
CA GLU A 123 7.18 -3.30 2.16
C GLU A 123 7.29 -2.28 1.00
N ALA A 124 7.03 -2.71 -0.23
CA ALA A 124 7.06 -1.81 -1.39
C ALA A 124 6.08 -0.64 -1.27
N ILE A 125 4.88 -0.85 -0.70
CA ILE A 125 3.90 0.22 -0.47
C ILE A 125 4.31 1.07 0.73
N GLU A 126 4.82 0.46 1.81
CA GLU A 126 5.29 1.19 3.00
C GLU A 126 6.42 2.17 2.68
N VAL A 127 7.37 1.77 1.81
CA VAL A 127 8.42 2.66 1.32
C VAL A 127 7.84 3.87 0.59
N GLN A 128 6.82 3.68 -0.25
CA GLN A 128 6.19 4.78 -0.99
C GLN A 128 5.33 5.68 -0.10
N LYS A 129 4.68 5.13 0.94
CA LYS A 129 3.99 5.94 1.96
C LYS A 129 4.96 6.85 2.69
N ALA A 130 6.09 6.31 3.13
CA ALA A 130 7.14 7.08 3.80
C ALA A 130 7.70 8.18 2.89
N ALA A 131 7.92 7.87 1.60
CA ALA A 131 8.36 8.85 0.60
C ALA A 131 7.32 9.96 0.39
N LEU A 132 6.03 9.64 0.34
CA LEU A 132 4.96 10.63 0.25
C LEU A 132 4.91 11.54 1.49
N LEU A 133 4.97 10.98 2.70
CA LEU A 133 5.00 11.76 3.93
C LEU A 133 6.21 12.69 3.96
N ALA A 134 7.39 12.20 3.58
CA ALA A 134 8.60 13.02 3.53
C ALA A 134 8.48 14.15 2.49
N ALA A 135 7.88 13.89 1.32
CA ALA A 135 7.68 14.91 0.30
C ALA A 135 6.67 15.98 0.77
N VAL A 136 5.59 15.58 1.44
CA VAL A 136 4.58 16.48 2.01
C VAL A 136 5.19 17.35 3.12
N ASP A 137 5.98 16.76 4.01
CA ASP A 137 6.68 17.47 5.09
C ASP A 137 7.69 18.48 4.53
N ALA A 138 8.50 18.08 3.54
CA ALA A 138 9.44 18.98 2.87
C ALA A 138 8.74 20.15 2.18
N PHE A 139 7.64 19.89 1.46
CA PHE A 139 6.84 20.94 0.83
C PHE A 139 6.20 21.87 1.86
N SER A 140 5.69 21.33 2.97
CA SER A 140 5.17 22.11 4.10
C SER A 140 6.25 23.03 4.68
N GLY A 141 7.48 22.53 4.85
CA GLY A 141 8.62 23.32 5.32
C GLY A 141 8.98 24.48 4.37
N VAL A 142 8.97 24.24 3.06
CA VAL A 142 9.17 25.29 2.05
C VAL A 142 8.07 26.35 2.13
N LEU A 143 6.81 25.95 2.27
CA LEU A 143 5.71 26.90 2.45
C LEU A 143 5.89 27.74 3.72
N TRP A 144 6.26 27.13 4.84
CA TRP A 144 6.59 27.86 6.07
C TRP A 144 7.69 28.88 5.83
N ASP A 145 8.82 28.48 5.23
CA ASP A 145 9.95 29.37 5.01
C ASP A 145 9.60 30.59 4.14
N ILE A 146 8.63 30.45 3.22
CA ILE A 146 8.13 31.57 2.40
C ILE A 146 7.44 32.63 3.26
N TYR A 147 6.46 32.25 4.11
CA TYR A 147 5.64 33.23 4.85
C TYR A 147 6.15 33.54 6.26
N ALA A 148 7.11 32.78 6.79
CA ALA A 148 7.63 32.96 8.15
C ALA A 148 8.14 34.39 8.45
N PRO A 149 8.82 35.12 7.53
CA PRO A 149 9.20 36.51 7.77
C PRO A 149 7.99 37.44 7.96
N HIS A 150 6.94 37.24 7.17
CA HIS A 150 5.70 38.01 7.27
C HIS A 150 4.97 37.69 8.58
N TYR A 151 4.92 36.41 8.95
CA TYR A 151 4.34 35.98 10.23
C TYR A 151 5.06 36.63 11.42
N ALA A 152 6.40 36.63 11.44
CA ALA A 152 7.16 37.27 12.52
C ALA A 152 6.96 38.78 12.57
N PHE A 153 6.74 39.44 11.42
CA PHE A 153 6.41 40.86 11.36
C PHE A 153 5.00 41.17 11.91
N MET A 154 4.01 40.33 11.59
CA MET A 154 2.64 40.48 12.09
C MET A 154 2.49 40.12 13.58
N PHE A 155 3.29 39.17 14.06
CA PHE A 155 3.21 38.61 15.40
C PHE A 155 4.59 38.67 16.11
N PRO A 156 5.12 39.87 16.37
CA PRO A 156 6.45 40.04 16.98
C PRO A 156 6.51 39.54 18.43
N GLU A 157 5.38 39.49 19.13
CA GLU A 157 5.30 38.94 20.50
C GLU A 157 5.46 37.41 20.50
N ASP A 158 5.01 36.74 19.43
CA ASP A 158 5.14 35.29 19.26
C ASP A 158 6.52 34.91 18.67
N CYS A 159 7.09 35.80 17.85
CA CYS A 159 8.38 35.63 17.20
C CYS A 159 9.39 36.65 17.74
N ASN A 160 10.02 36.33 18.87
CA ASN A 160 11.09 37.16 19.45
C ASN A 160 12.42 37.00 18.70
N TRP A 161 12.42 37.26 17.39
CA TRP A 161 13.59 37.12 16.52
C TRP A 161 14.50 38.34 16.61
N SER A 162 15.80 38.08 16.68
CA SER A 162 16.84 39.09 16.48
C SER A 162 16.88 39.58 15.02
N ASP A 163 17.51 40.74 14.78
CA ASP A 163 17.73 41.28 13.43
C ASP A 163 18.45 40.28 12.51
N ALA A 164 19.39 39.50 13.07
CA ALA A 164 20.12 38.47 12.34
C ALA A 164 19.21 37.30 11.94
N GLU A 165 18.30 36.89 12.83
CA GLU A 165 17.31 35.84 12.54
C GLU A 165 16.31 36.31 11.48
N HIS A 166 15.83 37.55 11.58
CA HIS A 166 14.99 38.17 10.55
C HIS A 166 15.68 38.19 9.17
N ALA A 167 16.93 38.66 9.10
CA ALA A 167 17.69 38.67 7.86
C ALA A 167 17.87 37.25 7.28
N SER A 168 18.11 36.26 8.15
CA SER A 168 18.21 34.86 7.73
C SER A 168 16.89 34.29 7.20
N ALA A 169 15.75 34.68 7.80
CA ALA A 169 14.43 34.22 7.40
C ALA A 169 14.04 34.84 6.04
N VAL A 170 14.34 36.12 5.82
CA VAL A 170 14.13 36.79 4.52
C VAL A 170 14.97 36.13 3.42
N ALA A 171 16.23 35.80 3.71
CA ALA A 171 17.09 35.09 2.76
C ALA A 171 16.55 33.68 2.43
N ARG A 172 16.07 32.95 3.44
CA ARG A 172 15.45 31.62 3.26
C ARG A 172 14.15 31.69 2.46
N SER A 173 13.29 32.66 2.75
CA SER A 173 12.04 32.89 1.99
C SER A 173 12.31 33.04 0.49
N SER A 174 13.30 33.86 0.11
CA SER A 174 13.67 34.02 -1.30
C SER A 174 14.21 32.74 -1.97
N GLU A 175 14.86 31.85 -1.23
CA GLU A 175 15.30 30.56 -1.77
C GLU A 175 14.14 29.56 -1.86
N ALA A 176 13.30 29.51 -0.82
CA ALA A 176 12.12 28.65 -0.75
C ALA A 176 11.13 28.94 -1.89
N GLU A 177 10.95 30.21 -2.28
CA GLU A 177 10.16 30.59 -3.46
C GLU A 177 10.66 29.93 -4.76
N LYS A 178 11.99 29.76 -4.93
CA LYS A 178 12.57 29.10 -6.10
C LYS A 178 12.40 27.59 -6.04
N GLU A 179 12.42 27.02 -4.84
CA GLU A 179 12.28 25.59 -4.60
C GLU A 179 10.82 25.11 -4.66
N LEU A 180 9.85 26.02 -4.62
CA LEU A 180 8.42 25.76 -4.51
C LEU A 180 7.90 24.76 -5.57
N ASP A 181 8.17 25.04 -6.86
CA ASP A 181 7.69 24.20 -7.97
C ASP A 181 8.32 22.79 -7.92
N SER A 182 9.60 22.71 -7.57
CA SER A 182 10.31 21.43 -7.45
C SER A 182 9.76 20.57 -6.31
N ASN A 183 9.45 21.17 -5.15
CA ASN A 183 8.88 20.45 -4.01
C ASN A 183 7.41 20.07 -4.25
N ALA A 184 6.60 20.95 -4.86
CA ALA A 184 5.24 20.61 -5.27
C ALA A 184 5.24 19.43 -6.27
N SER A 185 6.16 19.45 -7.23
CA SER A 185 6.37 18.36 -8.18
C SER A 185 6.83 17.07 -7.50
N ALA A 186 7.65 17.15 -6.46
CA ALA A 186 8.09 15.99 -5.67
C ALA A 186 6.90 15.32 -4.96
N VAL A 187 5.97 16.09 -4.39
CA VAL A 187 4.73 15.53 -3.82
C VAL A 187 3.91 14.84 -4.90
N SER A 188 3.68 15.50 -6.04
CA SER A 188 2.97 14.91 -7.19
C SER A 188 3.61 13.60 -7.67
N ALA A 189 4.95 13.54 -7.71
CA ALA A 189 5.70 12.34 -8.07
C ALA A 189 5.54 11.22 -7.04
N ALA A 190 5.63 11.53 -5.74
CA ALA A 190 5.47 10.56 -4.67
C ALA A 190 4.05 9.96 -4.64
N VAL A 191 3.01 10.77 -4.87
CA VAL A 191 1.62 10.27 -5.01
C VAL A 191 1.51 9.30 -6.18
N ARG A 192 2.12 9.63 -7.33
CA ARG A 192 2.12 8.75 -8.51
C ARG A 192 2.82 7.43 -8.23
N GLN A 193 3.99 7.46 -7.60
CA GLN A 193 4.75 6.25 -7.25
C GLN A 193 3.97 5.36 -6.28
N LEU A 194 3.28 5.94 -5.30
CA LEU A 194 2.40 5.20 -4.40
C LEU A 194 1.23 4.55 -5.15
N TYR A 195 0.63 5.24 -6.13
CA TYR A 195 -0.43 4.67 -6.96
C TYR A 195 0.06 3.52 -7.84
N GLU A 196 1.26 3.63 -8.39
CA GLU A 196 1.89 2.56 -9.15
C GLU A 196 2.12 1.33 -8.28
N ALA A 197 2.62 1.51 -7.04
CA ALA A 197 2.78 0.42 -6.08
C ALA A 197 1.44 -0.26 -5.72
N TYR A 198 0.37 0.52 -5.49
CA TYR A 198 -0.97 -0.03 -5.29
C TYR A 198 -1.46 -0.83 -6.51
N ALA A 199 -1.26 -0.31 -7.72
CA ALA A 199 -1.68 -0.98 -8.95
C ALA A 199 -0.92 -2.29 -9.19
N GLU A 200 0.38 -2.31 -8.91
CA GLU A 200 1.22 -3.51 -9.03
C GLU A 200 0.78 -4.60 -8.05
N GLN A 201 0.59 -4.24 -6.77
CA GLN A 201 0.14 -5.17 -5.74
C GLN A 201 -1.24 -5.74 -6.08
N ARG A 202 -2.17 -4.88 -6.52
CA ARG A 202 -3.50 -5.29 -6.98
C ARG A 202 -3.42 -6.25 -8.17
N ALA A 203 -2.59 -5.96 -9.17
CA ALA A 203 -2.39 -6.86 -10.31
C ALA A 203 -1.80 -8.22 -9.88
N GLY A 204 -0.89 -8.23 -8.89
CA GLY A 204 -0.40 -9.44 -8.24
C GLY A 204 -1.50 -10.27 -7.60
N LEU A 205 -2.36 -9.64 -6.80
CA LEU A 205 -3.50 -10.30 -6.14
C LEU A 205 -4.52 -10.84 -7.14
N VAL A 206 -4.87 -10.07 -8.17
CA VAL A 206 -5.80 -10.51 -9.24
C VAL A 206 -5.25 -11.73 -9.99
N ARG A 207 -3.94 -11.78 -10.28
CA ARG A 207 -3.32 -12.97 -10.90
C ARG A 207 -3.43 -14.20 -9.99
N ARG A 208 -3.18 -14.04 -8.68
CA ARG A 208 -3.34 -15.14 -7.70
C ARG A 208 -4.79 -15.62 -7.63
N LEU A 209 -5.75 -14.69 -7.64
CA LEU A 209 -7.17 -15.01 -7.63
C LEU A 209 -7.57 -15.87 -8.84
N ARG A 210 -7.11 -15.49 -10.05
CA ARG A 210 -7.39 -16.27 -11.27
C ARG A 210 -6.84 -17.69 -11.22
N VAL A 211 -5.63 -17.88 -10.69
CA VAL A 211 -5.04 -19.22 -10.53
C VAL A 211 -5.88 -20.08 -9.59
N ILE A 212 -6.44 -19.50 -8.53
CA ILE A 212 -7.33 -20.20 -7.60
C ILE A 212 -8.66 -20.53 -8.27
N ASP A 213 -9.26 -19.58 -8.99
CA ASP A 213 -10.51 -19.79 -9.72
C ASP A 213 -10.37 -20.88 -10.79
N ASP A 214 -9.29 -20.86 -11.59
CA ASP A 214 -9.00 -21.90 -12.59
C ASP A 214 -8.81 -23.28 -11.94
N GLY A 215 -8.15 -23.33 -10.77
CA GLY A 215 -7.96 -24.56 -10.01
C GLY A 215 -9.21 -25.08 -9.28
N LEU A 216 -10.24 -24.25 -9.12
CA LEU A 216 -11.55 -24.65 -8.58
C LEU A 216 -12.51 -25.17 -9.68
N LEU A 217 -12.31 -24.73 -10.93
CA LEU A 217 -13.13 -25.12 -12.09
C LEU A 217 -12.62 -26.38 -12.81
N ALA A 218 -11.38 -26.80 -12.54
CA ALA A 218 -10.75 -28.02 -13.08
C ALA A 218 -11.05 -29.27 -12.25
#